data_AF-A0A1I5E0Z4-F1
#
_entry.id   AF-A0A1I5E0Z4-F1
#
_cell.length_a   1.000
_cell.length_b   1.000
_cell.length_c   1.000
_cell.angle_alpha   90.00
_cell.angle_beta   90.00
_cell.angle_gamma   90.00
#
_symmetry.space_group_name_H-M   'P 1'
#
loop_
_entity.id
_entity.type
_entity.pdbx_description
1 polymer ?
#
loop_
_entity_poly.entity_id
_entity_poly.type
_entity_poly.pdbx_seq_one_letter_code
_entity_poly.pdbx_strand_id
1 'polypeptide(L)' 'MSRWKLYDNWSEELAGLSAEQLRERRAFAAQRAEGAVARGMGRNPKAARDWRERLRAVDDELLKRGIQGA' A
#
# COMPACT_ATOMS: atom_id res chain seq x y z
N MET A 1 -14.07 -12.82 -10.28
CA MET A 1 -14.01 -11.68 -9.34
C MET A 1 -12.95 -10.71 -9.82
N SER A 2 -13.28 -9.42 -9.98
CA SER A 2 -12.31 -8.40 -10.43
C SER A 2 -11.12 -8.36 -9.49
N ARG A 3 -9.92 -8.48 -10.05
CA ARG A 3 -8.59 -8.37 -9.39
C ARG A 3 -8.41 -7.13 -8.49
N TRP A 4 -9.31 -6.15 -8.62
CA TRP A 4 -9.35 -4.92 -7.83
C TRP A 4 -10.07 -5.06 -6.48
N LYS A 5 -11.03 -5.98 -6.34
CA LYS A 5 -11.77 -6.22 -5.09
C LYS A 5 -10.91 -6.78 -3.96
N LEU A 6 -9.76 -7.38 -4.29
CA LEU A 6 -8.84 -7.96 -3.32
C LEU A 6 -8.20 -6.90 -2.39
N TYR A 7 -8.42 -5.62 -2.68
CA TYR A 7 -7.84 -4.52 -1.93
C TYR A 7 -8.86 -3.44 -1.55
N ASP A 8 -10.16 -3.70 -1.71
CA ASP A 8 -11.19 -2.78 -1.22
C ASP A 8 -11.10 -2.67 0.33
N ASN A 9 -10.79 -3.77 1.00
CA ASN A 9 -10.68 -3.84 2.45
C ASN A 9 -9.25 -3.58 2.96
N TRP A 10 -8.40 -2.95 2.15
CA TRP A 10 -6.97 -2.75 2.46
C TRP A 10 -6.77 -2.20 3.88
N SER A 11 -7.47 -1.11 4.23
CA SER A 11 -7.33 -0.48 5.55
C SER A 11 -7.81 -1.36 6.71
N GLU A 12 -8.84 -2.18 6.49
CA GLU A 12 -9.35 -3.10 7.52
C GLU A 12 -8.38 -4.26 7.75
N GLU A 13 -7.74 -4.76 6.69
CA GLU A 13 -6.72 -5.80 6.80
C GLU A 13 -5.50 -5.30 7.60
N LEU A 14 -5.06 -4.05 7.39
CA LEU A 14 -3.90 -3.48 8.10
C LEU A 14 -4.05 -3.55 9.63
N ALA A 15 -5.26 -3.35 10.15
CA ALA A 15 -5.54 -3.42 11.58
C ALA A 15 -5.26 -4.81 12.19
N GLY A 16 -5.37 -5.88 11.40
CA GLY A 16 -5.11 -7.26 11.84
C GLY A 16 -3.68 -7.76 11.61
N LEU A 17 -2.84 -7.02 10.87
CA LEU A 17 -1.50 -7.46 10.50
C LEU A 17 -0.46 -7.22 11.59
N SER A 18 0.58 -8.03 11.62
CA SER A 18 1.75 -7.82 12.47
C SER A 18 2.63 -6.68 11.96
N ALA A 19 3.55 -6.18 12.79
CA ALA A 19 4.53 -5.15 12.41
C ALA A 19 5.34 -5.53 11.15
N GLU A 20 5.71 -6.81 11.05
CA GLU A 20 6.51 -7.34 9.95
C GLU A 20 5.69 -7.40 8.66
N GLN A 21 4.44 -7.87 8.75
CA GLN A 21 3.50 -7.88 7.63
C GLN A 21 3.14 -6.47 7.15
N LEU A 22 3.03 -5.50 8.06
CA LEU A 22 2.85 -4.09 7.69
C LEU A 22 4.06 -3.56 6.89
N ARG A 23 5.30 -3.91 7.28
CA ARG A 23 6.50 -3.54 6.51
C ARG A 23 6.52 -4.18 5.12
N GLU A 24 6.12 -5.44 5.00
CA GLU A 24 5.99 -6.12 3.70
C GLU A 24 4.94 -5.44 2.82
N ARG A 25 3.78 -5.09 3.39
CA ARG A 25 2.71 -4.37 2.67
C ARG A 25 3.14 -2.97 2.23
N ARG A 26 3.93 -2.27 3.05
CA ARG A 26 4.54 -0.99 2.71
C ARG A 26 5.48 -1.13 1.51
N ALA A 27 6.39 -2.09 1.54
CA ALA A 27 7.31 -2.35 0.43
C ALA A 27 6.57 -2.72 -0.87
N PHE A 28 5.52 -3.54 -0.77
CA PHE A 28 4.68 -3.89 -1.91
C PHE A 28 3.96 -2.67 -2.51
N ALA A 29 3.32 -1.84 -1.67
CA ALA A 29 2.63 -0.64 -2.13
C ALA A 29 3.59 0.37 -2.78
N ALA A 30 4.79 0.55 -2.22
CA ALA A 30 5.84 1.39 -2.80
C ALA A 30 6.28 0.87 -4.19
N GLN A 31 6.58 -0.42 -4.30
CA GLN A 31 6.97 -1.03 -5.58
C GLN A 31 5.87 -0.89 -6.65
N ARG A 32 4.59 -0.99 -6.25
CA ARG A 32 3.46 -0.83 -7.18
C ARG A 32 3.23 0.63 -7.57
N ALA A 33 3.43 1.58 -6.65
CA ALA A 33 3.38 3.00 -6.95
C ALA A 33 4.48 3.40 -7.95
N GLU A 34 5.71 2.93 -7.75
CA GLU A 34 6.83 3.16 -8.67
C GLU A 34 6.63 2.43 -10.00
N GLY A 35 6.22 1.16 -9.97
CA GLY A 35 5.96 0.36 -11.16
C GLY A 35 4.81 0.90 -12.03
N ALA A 36 3.81 1.55 -11.43
CA ALA A 36 2.73 2.23 -12.13
C ALA A 36 3.20 3.53 -12.82
N VAL A 37 4.31 4.12 -12.36
CA VAL A 37 4.94 5.30 -12.97
C VAL A 37 5.97 4.90 -14.03
N ALA A 38 6.69 3.79 -13.83
CA ALA A 38 7.89 3.45 -14.58
C ALA A 38 7.70 2.65 -15.89
N ARG A 39 6.52 2.06 -16.17
CA ARG A 39 6.32 1.25 -17.40
C ARG A 39 5.56 2.01 -18.49
N GLY A 40 6.27 2.32 -19.57
CA GLY A 40 5.87 3.18 -20.69
C GLY A 40 4.81 2.67 -21.67
N MET A 41 3.73 2.04 -21.22
CA MET A 41 2.55 1.77 -22.04
C MET A 41 1.30 1.85 -21.16
N GLY A 42 0.69 3.04 -21.11
CA GLY A 42 -0.48 3.31 -20.27
C GLY A 42 -0.12 3.90 -18.91
N ARG A 43 0.21 5.21 -18.89
CA ARG A 43 0.19 6.03 -17.67
C ARG A 43 -1.18 5.87 -17.03
N ASN A 44 -1.27 5.11 -15.94
CA ASN A 44 -2.46 5.13 -15.10
C ASN A 44 -2.15 5.95 -13.84
N PRO A 45 -2.16 7.30 -13.94
CA PRO A 45 -1.88 8.17 -12.80
C PRO A 45 -2.85 7.94 -11.65
N LYS A 46 -4.08 7.47 -11.94
CA LYS A 46 -5.06 7.08 -10.94
C LYS A 46 -4.58 5.86 -10.15
N ALA A 47 -4.05 4.83 -10.82
CA ALA A 47 -3.48 3.67 -10.13
C ALA A 47 -2.23 4.05 -9.30
N ALA A 48 -1.36 4.92 -9.82
CA ALA A 48 -0.23 5.42 -9.04
C ALA A 48 -0.69 6.20 -7.79
N ARG A 49 -1.73 7.02 -7.92
CA ARG A 49 -2.33 7.74 -6.78
C ARG A 49 -2.95 6.79 -5.76
N ASP A 50 -3.71 5.79 -6.22
CA ASP A 50 -4.35 4.78 -5.37
C ASP A 50 -3.31 4.00 -4.56
N TRP A 51 -2.20 3.57 -5.19
CA TRP A 51 -1.09 2.92 -4.46
C TRP A 51 -0.41 3.84 -3.45
N ARG A 52 -0.30 5.15 -3.72
CA ARG A 52 0.23 6.13 -2.76
C ARG A 52 -0.71 6.33 -1.57
N GLU A 53 -2.02 6.36 -1.79
CA GLU A 53 -3.02 6.44 -0.70
C GLU A 53 -2.95 5.20 0.19
N ARG A 54 -2.83 4.02 -0.41
CA ARG A 54 -2.63 2.76 0.32
C ARG A 54 -1.32 2.71 1.09
N LEU A 55 -0.24 3.23 0.52
CA LEU A 55 1.05 3.35 1.21
C LEU A 55 0.94 4.24 2.45
N ARG A 56 0.26 5.40 2.33
CA ARG A 56 0.00 6.28 3.46
C ARG A 56 -0.81 5.60 4.56
N ALA A 57 -1.83 4.82 4.20
CA ALA A 57 -2.61 4.08 5.20
C ALA A 57 -1.75 3.06 5.99
N VAL A 58 -0.76 2.42 5.36
CA VAL A 58 0.20 1.55 6.07
C VAL A 58 1.11 2.36 6.98
N ASP A 59 1.64 3.48 6.50
CA ASP A 59 2.49 4.37 7.30
C ASP A 59 1.74 4.94 8.52
N ASP A 60 0.48 5.33 8.36
CA ASP A 60 -0.39 5.81 9.43
C ASP A 60 -0.67 4.71 10.48
N GLU A 61 -0.90 3.47 10.04
CA GLU A 61 -1.12 2.34 10.96
C GLU A 61 0.17 1.97 11.72
N LEU A 62 1.33 1.99 11.04
CA LEU A 62 2.64 1.83 11.68
C LEU A 62 2.90 2.94 12.72
N LEU A 63 2.59 4.18 12.36
CA LEU A 63 2.72 5.35 13.23
C LEU A 63 1.80 5.24 14.45
N LYS A 64 0.53 4.88 14.25
CA LYS A 64 -0.47 4.69 15.31
C LYS A 64 -0.05 3.64 16.32
N ARG A 65 0.64 2.59 15.88
CA ARG A 65 1.16 1.52 16.74
C ARG A 65 2.47 1.87 17.45
N GLY A 66 3.03 3.06 17.20
CA GLY A 66 4.32 3.45 17.74
C GLY A 66 5.47 2.62 17.17
N ILE A 67 5.26 1.92 16.05
CA ILE A 67 6.29 1.15 15.35
C ILE A 67 7.03 2.11 14.40
N GLN A 68 7.51 3.22 14.94
CA GLN A 68 8.57 3.97 14.29
C GLN A 68 9.87 3.19 14.53
N GLY A 69 10.63 2.98 13.45
CA GLY A 69 11.89 2.25 13.52
C GLY A 69 12.78 2.72 14.67
N ALA A 70 13.25 1.75 15.47
CA ALA A 70 14.61 1.81 16.00
C ALA A 70 15.60 1.68 14.83
#